data_AF-A0AAD6AFY0-F1
#
_entry.id   AF-A0AAD6AFY0-F1
#
_cell.length_a   1.000
_cell.length_b   1.000
_cell.length_c   1.000
_cell.angle_alpha   90.00
_cell.angle_beta   90.00
_cell.angle_gamma   90.00
#
_symmetry.space_group_name_H-M   'P 1'
#
loop_
_entity.id
_entity.type
_entity.pdbx_description
1 polymer ?
#
loop_
_entity_poly.entity_id
_entity_poly.type
_entity_poly.pdbx_seq_one_letter_code
_entity_poly.pdbx_strand_id
1 'polypeptide(L)'
;MESLTESEISQIARHQRDAGVQRLSRHFSWLELSDERRLFHQEFVFDVAMFAASRGFSWTDVIRAAVIAKGIFPRLEGLDVPNLLSLLRDELSVYLPNLTPLHQHDFTQFLTHTLTARRRLFQAAMSGASNMSIAQLHLEVQVPPTPCPLAQGTDLHVWEHQQHREALTSMLQKEEKLRSLRKGSRVTLGEVDIPQDVQLDKEGVQELVRAAVRATEGQMLETAKAKAGLKDSGNAL
;
A
#
# COMPACT_ATOMS: atom_id res chain seq x y z
N MET A 1 -37.39 24.65 -21.26
CA MET A 1 -35.97 24.30 -21.45
C MET A 1 -35.55 24.87 -22.79
N GLU A 2 -34.60 25.80 -22.80
CA GLU A 2 -34.04 26.33 -24.05
C GLU A 2 -33.10 25.28 -24.65
N SER A 3 -33.44 24.77 -25.84
CA SER A 3 -32.59 23.84 -26.57
C SER A 3 -31.24 24.50 -26.85
N LEU A 4 -30.14 23.87 -26.40
CA LEU A 4 -28.78 24.29 -26.70
C LEU A 4 -28.59 24.36 -28.22
N THR A 5 -28.28 25.56 -28.75
CA THR A 5 -28.12 25.80 -30.19
C THR A 5 -26.65 25.75 -30.61
N GLU A 6 -26.39 25.57 -31.91
CA GLU A 6 -25.03 25.56 -32.47
C GLU A 6 -24.28 26.88 -32.23
N SER A 7 -24.98 28.02 -32.34
CA SER A 7 -24.41 29.32 -32.04
C SER A 7 -24.03 29.44 -30.56
N GLU A 8 -24.90 28.95 -29.67
CA GLU A 8 -24.66 29.04 -28.23
C GLU A 8 -23.48 28.18 -27.79
N ILE A 9 -23.38 26.93 -28.27
CA ILE A 9 -22.25 26.06 -27.93
C ILE A 9 -20.92 26.62 -28.50
N SER A 10 -20.97 27.26 -29.67
CA SER A 10 -19.80 27.93 -30.24
C SER A 10 -19.35 29.13 -29.40
N GLN A 11 -20.29 29.90 -28.85
CA GLN A 11 -19.98 30.98 -27.92
C GLN A 11 -19.42 30.44 -26.61
N ILE A 12 -20.03 29.40 -26.03
CA ILE A 12 -19.56 28.74 -24.80
C ILE A 12 -18.12 28.28 -24.95
N ALA A 13 -17.75 27.69 -26.10
CA ALA A 13 -16.39 27.22 -26.37
C ALA A 13 -15.31 28.32 -26.36
N ARG A 14 -15.70 29.60 -26.45
CA ARG A 14 -14.79 30.75 -26.37
C ARG A 14 -14.61 31.29 -24.96
N HIS A 15 -15.38 30.83 -23.98
CA HIS A 15 -15.27 31.29 -22.60
C HIS A 15 -14.14 30.57 -21.87
N GLN A 16 -13.63 31.19 -20.79
CA GLN A 16 -12.78 30.49 -19.83
C GLN A 16 -13.55 29.36 -19.16
N ARG A 17 -12.84 28.31 -18.72
CA ARG A 17 -13.42 27.05 -18.24
C ARG A 17 -14.59 27.26 -17.28
N ASP A 18 -14.39 27.98 -16.18
CA ASP A 18 -15.41 28.10 -15.12
C ASP A 18 -16.68 28.81 -15.62
N ALA A 19 -16.52 29.87 -16.42
CA ALA A 19 -17.64 30.56 -17.04
C ALA A 19 -18.34 29.69 -18.10
N GLY A 20 -17.58 28.91 -18.86
CA GLY A 20 -18.09 27.96 -19.85
C GLY A 20 -18.90 26.82 -19.20
N VAL A 21 -18.39 26.25 -18.10
CA VAL A 21 -19.09 25.22 -17.30
C VAL A 21 -20.42 25.77 -16.80
N GLN A 22 -20.43 26.95 -16.18
CA GLN A 22 -21.65 27.58 -15.68
C GLN A 22 -22.65 27.91 -16.79
N ARG A 23 -22.17 28.34 -17.96
CA ARG A 23 -23.05 28.70 -19.08
C ARG A 23 -23.64 27.46 -19.73
N LEU A 24 -22.83 26.43 -19.99
CA LEU A 24 -23.29 25.15 -20.50
C LEU A 24 -24.27 24.48 -19.54
N SER A 25 -24.04 24.60 -18.23
CA SER A 25 -24.88 23.94 -17.24
C SER A 25 -26.32 24.45 -17.20
N ARG A 26 -26.57 25.70 -17.59
CA ARG A 26 -27.93 26.27 -17.69
C ARG A 26 -28.79 25.61 -18.76
N HIS A 27 -28.18 24.93 -19.73
CA HIS A 27 -28.91 24.23 -20.81
C HIS A 27 -29.34 22.81 -20.44
N PHE A 28 -28.99 22.34 -19.24
CA PHE A 28 -29.25 20.98 -18.81
C PHE A 28 -29.99 20.95 -17.48
N SER A 29 -30.97 20.06 -17.36
CA SER A 29 -31.52 19.68 -16.06
C SER A 29 -30.59 18.68 -15.38
N TRP A 30 -30.00 19.09 -14.26
CA TRP A 30 -29.15 18.24 -13.43
C TRP A 30 -30.03 17.46 -12.45
N LEU A 31 -29.75 16.17 -12.27
CA LEU A 31 -30.36 15.39 -11.20
C LEU A 31 -30.02 16.03 -9.85
N GLU A 32 -30.86 15.80 -8.84
CA GLU A 32 -30.72 16.27 -7.46
C GLU A 32 -29.51 15.60 -6.74
N LEU A 33 -28.32 15.77 -7.31
CA LEU A 33 -27.05 15.41 -6.72
C LEU A 33 -26.63 16.49 -5.71
N SER A 34 -25.78 16.14 -4.75
CA SER A 34 -25.11 17.13 -3.87
C SER A 34 -24.39 18.19 -4.71
N ASP A 35 -24.18 19.38 -4.13
CA ASP A 35 -23.58 20.51 -4.87
C ASP A 35 -22.20 20.16 -5.44
N GLU A 36 -21.39 19.37 -4.72
CA GLU A 36 -20.06 18.93 -5.20
C GLU A 36 -20.16 17.91 -6.33
N ARG A 37 -21.06 16.91 -6.20
CA ARG A 37 -21.29 15.91 -7.25
C ARG A 37 -21.81 16.55 -8.53
N ARG A 38 -22.71 17.52 -8.37
CA ARG A 38 -23.28 18.29 -9.47
C ARG A 38 -22.21 19.10 -10.18
N LEU A 39 -21.36 19.80 -9.44
CA LEU A 39 -20.25 20.56 -10.02
C LEU A 39 -19.32 19.65 -10.82
N PHE A 40 -18.95 18.49 -10.26
CA PHE A 40 -18.09 17.54 -10.95
C PHE A 40 -18.75 16.96 -12.22
N HIS A 41 -20.06 16.70 -12.18
CA HIS A 41 -20.84 16.29 -13.36
C HIS A 41 -20.82 17.36 -14.46
N GLN A 42 -21.03 18.62 -14.09
CA GLN A 42 -21.01 19.76 -15.01
C GLN A 42 -19.65 19.94 -15.67
N GLU A 43 -18.58 19.85 -14.90
CA GLU A 43 -17.21 19.90 -15.41
C GLU A 43 -16.91 18.77 -16.39
N PHE A 44 -17.31 17.54 -16.07
CA PHE A 44 -17.13 16.41 -16.98
C PHE A 44 -17.85 16.62 -18.32
N VAL A 45 -19.10 17.09 -18.28
CA VAL A 45 -19.88 17.39 -19.49
C VAL A 45 -19.21 18.47 -20.33
N PHE A 46 -18.71 19.52 -19.68
CA PHE A 46 -17.97 20.59 -20.35
C PHE A 46 -16.67 20.08 -20.98
N ASP A 47 -15.87 19.31 -20.25
CA ASP A 47 -14.59 18.77 -20.73
C ASP A 47 -14.80 17.88 -21.98
N VAL A 48 -15.85 17.05 -22.00
CA VAL A 48 -16.19 16.21 -23.16
C VAL A 48 -16.62 17.05 -24.37
N ALA A 49 -17.42 18.09 -24.15
CA ALA A 49 -17.84 19.01 -25.21
C ALA A 49 -16.64 19.79 -25.79
N MET A 50 -15.76 20.29 -24.92
CA MET A 50 -14.57 21.04 -25.34
C MET A 50 -13.56 20.14 -26.07
N PHE A 51 -13.43 18.88 -25.65
CA PHE A 51 -12.67 17.90 -26.40
C PHE A 51 -13.20 17.76 -27.83
N ALA A 52 -14.50 17.53 -28.00
CA ALA A 52 -15.12 17.40 -29.32
C ALA A 52 -14.89 18.67 -30.18
N ALA A 53 -15.09 19.85 -29.59
CA ALA A 53 -14.85 21.12 -30.27
C ALA A 53 -13.38 21.28 -30.71
N SER A 54 -12.43 20.93 -29.84
CA SER A 54 -10.99 21.00 -30.13
C SER A 54 -10.53 20.05 -31.23
N ARG A 55 -11.28 18.97 -31.46
CA ARG A 55 -11.02 17.99 -32.52
C ARG A 55 -11.73 18.32 -33.84
N GLY A 56 -12.40 19.47 -33.92
CA GLY A 56 -13.06 19.92 -35.15
C GLY A 56 -14.39 19.23 -35.44
N PHE A 57 -15.09 18.76 -34.41
CA PHE A 57 -16.42 18.19 -34.56
C PHE A 57 -17.40 19.29 -35.00
N SER A 58 -18.47 18.92 -35.71
CA SER A 58 -19.55 19.87 -36.00
C SER A 58 -20.18 20.37 -34.70
N TRP A 59 -20.74 21.58 -34.67
CA TRP A 59 -21.38 22.08 -33.44
C TRP A 59 -22.55 21.20 -33.00
N THR A 60 -23.27 20.59 -33.94
CA THR A 60 -24.30 19.58 -33.66
C THR A 60 -23.72 18.37 -32.93
N ASP A 61 -22.55 17.88 -33.34
CA ASP A 61 -21.86 16.76 -32.71
C ASP A 61 -21.28 17.14 -31.35
N VAL A 62 -20.76 18.37 -31.18
CA VAL A 62 -20.33 18.88 -29.87
C VAL A 62 -21.49 18.89 -28.87
N ILE A 63 -22.67 19.35 -29.29
CA ILE A 63 -23.90 19.31 -28.47
C ILE A 63 -24.23 17.86 -28.10
N ARG A 64 -24.18 16.96 -29.08
CA ARG A 64 -24.50 15.55 -28.87
C ARG A 64 -23.50 14.86 -27.92
N ALA A 65 -22.21 15.18 -28.03
CA ALA A 65 -21.17 14.73 -27.10
C ALA A 65 -21.45 15.19 -25.66
N ALA A 66 -21.88 16.44 -25.48
CA ALA A 66 -22.28 16.95 -24.16
C ALA A 66 -23.50 16.22 -23.60
N VAL A 67 -24.50 15.94 -24.43
CA VAL A 67 -25.71 15.18 -24.04
C VAL A 67 -25.35 13.76 -23.60
N ILE A 68 -24.47 13.08 -24.35
CA ILE A 68 -24.01 11.72 -24.02
C ILE A 68 -23.22 11.72 -22.73
N ALA A 69 -22.27 12.66 -22.56
CA ALA A 69 -21.51 12.81 -21.33
C ALA A 69 -22.42 13.02 -20.12
N LYS A 70 -23.48 13.83 -20.29
CA LYS A 70 -24.47 14.06 -19.24
C LYS A 70 -25.19 12.77 -18.85
N GLY A 71 -25.55 11.93 -19.82
CA GLY A 71 -26.26 10.67 -19.60
C GLY A 71 -25.39 9.56 -19.01
N ILE A 72 -24.10 9.52 -19.36
CA ILE A 72 -23.16 8.49 -18.88
C ILE A 72 -22.83 8.68 -17.41
N PHE A 73 -22.56 9.92 -16.99
CA PHE A 73 -21.95 10.19 -15.67
C PHE A 73 -22.71 9.61 -14.47
N PRO A 74 -24.06 9.75 -14.34
CA PRO A 74 -24.80 9.15 -13.24
C PRO A 74 -24.73 7.61 -13.20
N ARG A 75 -24.46 6.97 -14.35
CA ARG A 75 -24.38 5.52 -14.49
C ARG A 75 -22.98 4.98 -14.22
N LEU A 76 -22.00 5.85 -13.97
CA LEU A 76 -20.63 5.44 -13.63
C LEU A 76 -20.49 4.89 -12.21
N GLU A 77 -21.45 5.19 -11.33
CA GLU A 77 -21.41 4.75 -9.93
C GLU A 77 -21.45 3.23 -9.83
N GLY A 78 -20.53 2.66 -9.04
CA GLY A 78 -20.50 1.22 -8.77
C GLY A 78 -20.02 0.32 -9.93
N LEU A 79 -19.67 0.88 -11.09
CA LEU A 79 -19.22 0.06 -12.22
C LEU A 79 -17.78 -0.45 -12.08
N ASP A 80 -17.58 -1.71 -12.46
CA ASP A 80 -16.27 -2.29 -12.75
C ASP A 80 -15.80 -1.91 -14.17
N VAL A 81 -14.53 -2.22 -14.49
CA VAL A 81 -13.95 -1.84 -15.79
C VAL A 81 -14.68 -2.50 -16.97
N PRO A 82 -15.02 -3.81 -16.94
CA PRO A 82 -15.78 -4.44 -18.02
C PRO A 82 -17.16 -3.81 -18.24
N ASN A 83 -17.92 -3.52 -17.17
CA ASN A 83 -19.24 -2.92 -17.30
C ASN A 83 -19.19 -1.44 -17.70
N LEU A 84 -18.12 -0.73 -17.32
CA LEU A 84 -17.86 0.62 -17.83
C LEU A 84 -17.63 0.61 -19.35
N LEU A 85 -16.84 -0.34 -19.84
CA LEU A 85 -16.54 -0.46 -21.27
C LEU A 85 -17.78 -0.90 -22.07
N SER A 86 -18.63 -1.77 -21.54
CA SER A 86 -19.89 -2.14 -22.19
C SER A 86 -20.85 -0.94 -22.25
N LEU A 87 -21.03 -0.22 -21.15
CA LEU A 87 -21.82 1.02 -21.11
C LEU A 87 -21.35 2.02 -22.17
N LEU A 88 -20.03 2.27 -22.23
CA LEU A 88 -19.45 3.18 -23.21
C LEU A 88 -19.70 2.72 -24.63
N ARG A 89 -19.48 1.45 -24.93
CA ARG A 89 -19.75 0.89 -26.26
C ARG A 89 -21.20 1.10 -26.66
N ASP A 90 -22.14 0.83 -25.75
CA ASP A 90 -23.56 0.90 -26.05
C ASP A 90 -24.00 2.36 -26.30
N GLU A 91 -23.55 3.31 -25.47
CA GLU A 91 -23.82 4.75 -25.67
C GLU A 91 -23.16 5.31 -26.93
N LEU A 92 -21.91 4.92 -27.19
CA LEU A 92 -21.18 5.34 -28.37
C LEU A 92 -21.76 4.73 -29.65
N SER A 93 -22.29 3.50 -29.62
CA SER A 93 -22.87 2.87 -30.80
C SER A 93 -24.02 3.68 -31.42
N VAL A 94 -24.77 4.41 -30.60
CA VAL A 94 -25.86 5.31 -31.03
C VAL A 94 -25.32 6.62 -31.60
N TYR A 95 -24.17 7.07 -31.11
CA TYR A 95 -23.55 8.35 -31.46
C TYR A 95 -22.64 8.30 -32.68
N LEU A 96 -21.71 7.34 -32.67
CA LEU A 96 -20.61 7.17 -33.61
C LEU A 96 -21.03 7.14 -35.08
N PRO A 97 -22.19 6.60 -35.50
CA PRO A 97 -22.55 6.53 -36.93
C PRO A 97 -22.61 7.90 -37.63
N ASN A 98 -22.72 9.00 -36.87
CA ASN A 98 -22.78 10.36 -37.40
C ASN A 98 -21.41 11.02 -37.55
N LEU A 99 -20.36 10.40 -37.00
CA LEU A 99 -18.99 10.93 -36.97
C LEU A 99 -18.12 10.30 -38.06
N THR A 100 -17.08 11.03 -38.47
CA THR A 100 -16.03 10.48 -39.33
C THR A 100 -15.26 9.36 -38.60
N PRO A 101 -14.67 8.39 -39.30
CA PRO A 101 -13.90 7.30 -38.66
C PRO A 101 -12.77 7.81 -37.74
N LEU A 102 -12.14 8.94 -38.10
CA LEU A 102 -11.13 9.60 -37.28
C LEU A 102 -11.72 10.14 -35.97
N HIS A 103 -12.83 10.88 -36.06
CA HIS A 103 -13.53 11.42 -34.88
C HIS A 103 -14.06 10.30 -33.98
N GLN A 104 -14.54 9.20 -34.56
CA GLN A 104 -14.98 8.02 -33.81
C GLN A 104 -13.84 7.44 -32.97
N HIS A 105 -12.65 7.26 -33.57
CA HIS A 105 -11.48 6.75 -32.87
C HIS A 105 -11.04 7.68 -31.74
N ASP A 106 -10.85 8.96 -32.05
CA ASP A 106 -10.41 9.98 -31.09
C ASP A 106 -11.36 10.10 -29.89
N PHE A 107 -12.66 10.12 -30.15
CA PHE A 107 -13.67 10.27 -29.10
C PHE A 107 -13.75 9.04 -28.20
N THR A 108 -13.71 7.85 -28.81
CA THR A 108 -13.72 6.59 -28.06
C THR A 108 -12.48 6.49 -27.18
N GLN A 109 -11.30 6.77 -27.75
CA GLN A 109 -10.03 6.75 -27.01
C GLN A 109 -10.06 7.74 -25.84
N PHE A 110 -10.52 8.98 -26.08
CA PHE A 110 -10.61 10.01 -25.06
C PHE A 110 -11.54 9.60 -23.90
N LEU A 111 -12.74 9.11 -24.20
CA LEU A 111 -13.71 8.72 -23.17
C LEU A 111 -13.22 7.50 -22.39
N THR A 112 -12.74 6.47 -23.08
CA THR A 112 -12.18 5.28 -22.43
C THR A 112 -11.01 5.67 -21.52
N HIS A 113 -10.06 6.47 -21.99
CA HIS A 113 -8.94 6.93 -21.18
C HIS A 113 -9.39 7.78 -19.99
N THR A 114 -10.27 8.77 -20.22
CA THR A 114 -10.74 9.69 -19.17
C THR A 114 -11.46 8.94 -18.06
N LEU A 115 -12.36 8.02 -18.42
CA LEU A 115 -13.17 7.27 -17.45
C LEU A 115 -12.39 6.16 -16.75
N THR A 116 -11.42 5.53 -17.41
CA THR A 116 -10.55 4.52 -16.78
C THR A 116 -9.48 5.16 -15.91
N ALA A 117 -8.75 6.16 -16.41
CA ALA A 117 -7.67 6.83 -15.68
C ALA A 117 -8.19 7.60 -14.45
N ARG A 118 -9.35 8.25 -14.58
CA ARG A 118 -9.98 8.99 -13.47
C ARG A 118 -11.03 8.18 -12.74
N ARG A 119 -11.12 6.85 -12.94
CA ARG A 119 -12.15 5.99 -12.33
C ARG A 119 -12.25 6.17 -10.82
N ARG A 120 -11.10 6.17 -10.11
CA ARG A 120 -11.06 6.36 -8.65
C ARG A 120 -11.61 7.72 -8.23
N LEU A 121 -11.36 8.74 -9.03
CA LEU A 121 -11.83 10.10 -8.77
C LEU A 121 -13.34 10.21 -9.05
N PHE A 122 -13.83 9.62 -10.14
CA PHE A 122 -15.28 9.48 -10.39
C PHE A 122 -15.97 8.70 -9.28
N GLN A 123 -15.38 7.59 -8.80
CA GLN A 123 -15.91 6.81 -7.68
C GLN A 123 -15.92 7.61 -6.38
N ALA A 124 -14.85 8.36 -6.07
CA ALA A 124 -14.80 9.20 -4.88
C ALA A 124 -15.85 10.32 -4.92
N ALA A 125 -15.99 11.00 -6.06
CA ALA A 125 -17.00 12.02 -6.27
C ALA A 125 -18.42 11.42 -6.17
N MET A 126 -18.68 10.33 -6.88
CA MET A 126 -20.01 9.68 -6.97
C MET A 126 -20.43 8.96 -5.69
N SER A 127 -19.51 8.40 -4.90
CA SER A 127 -19.85 7.82 -3.59
C SER A 127 -19.91 8.88 -2.49
N GLY A 128 -19.59 10.15 -2.79
CA GLY A 128 -19.71 11.30 -1.90
C GLY A 128 -19.12 11.07 -0.53
N ALA A 129 -17.85 10.69 -0.45
CA ALA A 129 -17.04 10.59 0.78
C ALA A 129 -17.64 9.82 1.98
N SER A 130 -18.82 9.20 1.89
CA SER A 130 -19.51 8.58 3.04
C SER A 130 -18.93 7.22 3.42
N ASN A 131 -18.20 6.57 2.51
CA ASN A 131 -17.66 5.23 2.72
C ASN A 131 -16.13 5.19 2.80
N MET A 132 -15.44 6.32 2.57
CA MET A 132 -14.01 6.40 2.86
C MET A 132 -13.90 6.93 4.28
N SER A 133 -13.68 6.03 5.24
CA SER A 133 -12.99 6.42 6.46
C SER A 133 -11.60 6.90 6.04
N ILE A 134 -11.50 8.18 5.68
CA ILE A 134 -10.21 8.86 5.60
C ILE A 134 -9.73 8.83 7.04
N ALA A 135 -8.97 7.78 7.37
CA ALA A 135 -8.20 7.75 8.60
C ALA A 135 -7.25 8.92 8.48
N GLN A 136 -7.66 10.05 9.07
CA GLN A 136 -6.90 11.27 9.09
C GLN A 136 -5.75 11.04 10.07
N LEU A 137 -4.77 10.28 9.61
CA LEU A 137 -3.58 9.97 10.38
C LEU A 137 -2.76 11.26 10.40
N HIS A 138 -2.74 11.92 11.56
CA HIS A 138 -1.75 12.94 11.84
C HIS A 138 -0.39 12.24 11.95
N LEU A 139 0.28 12.10 10.82
CA LEU A 139 1.66 11.64 10.75
C LEU A 139 2.55 12.85 10.95
N GLU A 140 3.23 12.90 12.09
CA GLU A 140 4.35 13.80 12.28
C GLU A 140 5.48 13.35 11.35
N VAL A 141 5.71 14.11 10.29
CA VAL A 141 6.86 13.91 9.40
C VAL A 141 8.09 14.36 10.16
N GLN A 142 8.77 13.43 10.81
CA GLN A 142 10.06 13.68 11.44
C GLN A 142 11.07 14.06 10.37
N VAL A 143 11.67 15.24 10.52
CA VAL A 143 12.77 15.67 9.65
C VAL A 143 13.97 14.78 9.96
N PRO A 144 14.62 14.17 8.95
CA PRO A 144 15.83 13.40 9.19
C PRO A 144 16.87 14.29 9.90
N PRO A 145 17.62 13.75 10.87
CA PRO A 145 18.62 14.52 11.59
C PRO A 145 19.63 15.10 10.59
N THR A 146 20.03 16.35 10.81
CA THR A 146 21.03 17.01 9.99
C THR A 146 22.31 16.17 10.00
N PRO A 147 22.85 15.77 8.84
CA PRO A 147 24.06 14.98 8.79
C PRO A 147 25.23 15.75 9.41
N CYS A 148 26.13 15.04 10.09
CA CYS A 148 27.32 15.65 10.64
C CYS A 148 28.21 16.24 9.51
N PRO A 149 28.98 17.31 9.80
CA PRO A 149 29.91 17.87 8.84
C PRO A 149 30.89 16.82 8.32
N LEU A 150 31.26 16.91 7.04
CA LEU A 150 32.22 15.98 6.41
C LEU A 150 33.58 15.93 7.13
N ALA A 151 33.97 17.02 7.81
CA ALA A 151 35.19 17.06 8.63
C ALA A 151 35.18 16.10 9.83
N GLN A 152 34.01 15.61 10.24
CA GLN A 152 33.85 14.57 11.26
C GLN A 152 33.75 13.16 10.65
N GLY A 153 33.77 13.06 9.32
CA GLY A 153 33.81 11.79 8.60
C GLY A 153 35.13 11.06 8.83
N THR A 154 35.05 9.74 8.92
CA THR A 154 36.24 8.88 8.88
C THR A 154 36.50 8.49 7.42
N ASP A 155 37.76 8.47 7.01
CA ASP A 155 38.14 7.95 5.70
C ASP A 155 37.66 6.49 5.53
N LEU A 156 37.21 6.14 4.33
CA LEU A 156 36.59 4.84 4.04
C LEU A 156 37.51 3.68 4.43
N HIS A 157 38.80 3.77 4.09
CA HIS A 157 39.76 2.71 4.37
C HIS A 157 40.03 2.56 5.88
N VAL A 158 40.04 3.68 6.61
CA VAL A 158 40.20 3.68 8.07
C VAL A 158 38.98 3.06 8.75
N TRP A 159 37.78 3.39 8.27
CA TRP A 159 36.52 2.83 8.78
C TRP A 159 36.44 1.32 8.53
N GLU A 160 36.74 0.86 7.31
CA GLU A 160 36.73 -0.57 6.95
C GLU A 160 37.71 -1.37 7.81
N HIS A 161 38.91 -0.84 8.01
CA HIS A 161 39.91 -1.47 8.85
C HIS A 161 39.47 -1.56 10.32
N GLN A 162 38.85 -0.50 10.85
CA GLN A 162 38.31 -0.49 12.21
C GLN A 162 37.19 -1.52 12.38
N GLN A 163 36.28 -1.60 11.39
CA GLN A 163 35.17 -2.55 11.39
C GLN A 163 35.68 -4.00 11.36
N HIS A 164 36.72 -4.27 10.57
CA HIS A 164 37.36 -5.58 10.52
C HIS A 164 38.06 -5.94 11.85
N ARG A 165 38.75 -4.97 12.47
CA ARG A 165 39.38 -5.17 13.79
C ARG A 165 38.37 -5.44 14.88
N GLU A 166 37.28 -4.70 14.92
CA GLU A 166 36.20 -4.92 15.90
C GLU A 166 35.57 -6.30 15.73
N ALA A 167 35.31 -6.72 14.50
CA ALA A 167 34.81 -8.06 14.20
C ALA A 167 35.77 -9.17 14.69
N LEU A 168 37.08 -9.02 14.43
CA LEU A 168 38.11 -9.94 14.92
C LEU A 168 38.16 -9.99 16.45
N THR A 169 38.12 -8.84 17.12
CA THR A 169 38.14 -8.80 18.60
C THR A 169 36.89 -9.41 19.22
N SER A 170 35.71 -9.19 18.62
CA SER A 170 34.45 -9.82 19.04
C SER A 170 34.49 -11.33 18.87
N MET A 171 35.05 -11.81 17.76
CA MET A 171 35.23 -13.24 17.49
C MET A 171 36.17 -13.87 18.53
N LEU A 172 37.31 -13.26 18.79
CA LEU A 172 38.28 -13.74 19.79
C LEU A 172 37.68 -13.74 21.21
N GLN A 173 36.91 -12.71 21.58
CA GLN A 173 36.21 -12.68 22.88
C GLN A 173 35.17 -13.80 22.99
N LYS A 174 34.41 -14.06 21.92
CA LYS A 174 33.47 -15.19 21.87
C LYS A 174 34.19 -16.52 21.97
N GLU A 175 35.31 -16.69 21.29
CA GLU A 175 36.11 -17.91 21.34
C GLU A 175 36.66 -18.15 22.75
N GLU A 176 37.18 -17.12 23.42
CA GLU A 176 37.69 -17.24 24.79
C GLU A 176 36.56 -17.55 25.77
N LYS A 177 35.37 -16.96 25.58
CA LYS A 177 34.17 -17.31 26.35
C LYS A 177 33.76 -18.77 26.11
N LEU A 178 33.87 -19.28 24.89
CA LEU A 178 33.61 -20.70 24.61
C LEU A 178 34.68 -21.61 25.25
N ARG A 179 35.96 -21.20 25.26
CA ARG A 179 37.03 -21.94 25.93
C ARG A 179 36.83 -21.98 27.44
N SER A 180 36.45 -20.86 28.06
CA SER A 180 36.18 -20.82 29.50
C SER A 180 34.98 -21.69 29.88
N LEU A 181 33.92 -21.69 29.07
CA LEU A 181 32.77 -22.60 29.25
C LEU A 181 33.17 -24.08 29.11
N ARG A 182 34.05 -24.43 28.17
CA ARG A 182 34.58 -25.80 28.02
C ARG A 182 35.47 -26.23 29.20
N LYS A 183 36.20 -25.30 29.81
CA LYS A 183 37.05 -25.57 30.99
C LYS A 183 36.24 -25.64 32.30
N GLY A 184 35.21 -24.82 32.44
CA GLY A 184 34.43 -24.70 33.69
C GLY A 184 33.26 -25.68 33.85
N SER A 185 32.83 -26.37 32.79
CA SER A 185 31.65 -27.25 32.83
C SER A 185 31.99 -28.63 32.29
N ARG A 186 32.58 -29.48 33.13
CA ARG A 186 32.43 -30.92 32.98
C ARG A 186 31.48 -31.38 34.07
N VAL A 187 30.37 -32.01 33.67
CA VAL A 187 29.60 -32.86 34.57
C VAL A 187 30.56 -33.99 34.94
N THR A 188 31.09 -33.96 36.16
CA THR A 188 31.75 -35.14 36.71
C THR A 188 30.64 -36.17 36.88
N LEU A 189 30.63 -37.22 36.05
CA LEU A 189 29.89 -38.42 36.42
C LEU A 189 30.44 -38.83 37.79
N GLY A 190 29.63 -38.68 38.84
CA GLY A 190 29.93 -39.34 40.10
C GLY A 190 30.07 -40.83 39.80
N GLU A 191 31.06 -41.48 40.40
CA GLU A 191 31.14 -42.94 40.37
C GLU A 191 29.79 -43.47 40.83
N VAL A 192 29.10 -44.15 39.92
CA VAL A 192 27.89 -44.89 40.24
C VAL A 192 28.39 -46.14 40.94
N ASP A 193 28.15 -46.26 42.24
CA ASP A 193 28.38 -47.51 42.97
C ASP A 193 27.50 -48.59 42.34
N ILE A 194 28.10 -49.45 41.53
CA ILE A 194 27.45 -50.64 40.98
C ILE A 194 27.58 -51.73 42.04
N PRO A 195 26.48 -52.21 42.65
CA PRO A 195 26.55 -53.34 43.58
C PRO A 195 27.11 -54.55 42.83
N GLN A 196 28.29 -55.04 43.22
CA GLN A 196 29.01 -56.08 42.48
C GLN A 196 28.37 -57.48 42.53
N ASP A 197 27.29 -57.68 43.31
CA ASP A 197 26.74 -59.02 43.60
C ASP A 197 25.25 -59.20 43.31
N VAL A 198 24.65 -58.38 42.43
CA VAL A 198 23.27 -58.61 41.98
C VAL A 198 23.20 -58.63 40.45
N GLN A 199 22.72 -59.75 39.91
CA GLN A 199 22.45 -59.91 38.48
C GLN A 199 21.22 -59.05 38.14
N LEU A 200 21.48 -57.81 37.71
CA LEU A 200 20.42 -56.85 37.37
C LEU A 200 19.65 -57.36 36.14
N ASP A 201 18.34 -57.48 36.29
CA ASP A 201 17.42 -57.73 35.17
C ASP A 201 17.27 -56.46 34.30
N LYS A 202 16.57 -56.60 33.17
CA LYS A 202 16.37 -55.50 32.21
C LYS A 202 15.71 -54.27 32.85
N GLU A 203 14.82 -54.49 33.81
CA GLU A 203 14.15 -53.45 34.59
C GLU A 203 15.11 -52.76 35.57
N GLY A 204 15.98 -53.51 36.26
CA GLY A 204 16.98 -52.98 37.18
C GLY A 204 18.04 -52.11 36.48
N VAL A 205 18.46 -52.50 35.26
CA VAL A 205 19.35 -51.65 34.44
C VAL A 205 18.64 -50.36 34.02
N GLN A 206 17.36 -50.43 33.67
CA GLN A 206 16.59 -49.23 33.33
C GLN A 206 16.45 -48.29 34.52
N GLU A 207 16.19 -48.79 35.73
CA GLU A 207 16.10 -47.92 36.90
C GLU A 207 17.45 -47.35 37.31
N LEU A 208 18.56 -48.08 37.17
CA LEU A 208 19.89 -47.54 37.40
C LEU A 208 20.22 -46.40 36.42
N VAL A 209 19.88 -46.57 35.14
CA VAL A 209 20.04 -45.52 34.12
C VAL A 209 19.14 -44.32 34.44
N ARG A 210 17.87 -44.55 34.83
CA ARG A 210 16.98 -43.47 35.25
C ARG A 210 17.48 -42.75 36.51
N ALA A 211 18.08 -43.46 37.46
CA ALA A 211 18.65 -42.88 38.66
C ALA A 211 19.90 -42.04 38.33
N ALA A 212 20.79 -42.54 37.48
CA ALA A 212 21.96 -41.80 37.03
C ALA A 212 21.58 -40.54 36.22
N VAL A 213 20.57 -40.64 35.35
CA VAL A 213 20.02 -39.49 34.61
C VAL A 213 19.41 -38.47 35.57
N ARG A 214 18.59 -38.90 36.54
CA ARG A 214 18.01 -38.00 37.56
C ARG A 214 19.08 -37.34 38.44
N ALA A 215 20.14 -38.05 38.79
CA ALA A 215 21.25 -37.52 39.58
C ALA A 215 22.06 -36.46 38.80
N THR A 216 22.16 -36.59 37.49
CA THR A 216 22.86 -35.62 36.62
C THR A 216 21.95 -34.48 36.15
N GLU A 217 20.63 -34.68 36.13
CA GLU A 217 19.62 -33.70 35.73
C GLU A 217 19.70 -32.41 36.56
N GLY A 218 19.85 -32.51 37.88
CA GLY A 218 20.01 -31.34 38.76
C GLY A 218 21.27 -30.51 38.44
N GLN A 219 22.39 -31.17 38.14
CA GLN A 219 23.63 -30.48 37.75
C GLN A 219 23.52 -29.86 36.35
N MET A 220 22.82 -30.50 35.43
CA MET A 220 22.54 -29.96 34.10
C MET A 220 21.63 -28.72 34.16
N LEU A 221 20.64 -28.73 35.05
CA LEU A 221 19.70 -27.62 35.21
C LEU A 221 20.38 -26.39 35.83
N GLU A 222 21.22 -26.59 36.84
CA GLU A 222 21.99 -25.51 37.48
C GLU A 222 23.07 -24.93 36.55
N THR A 223 23.75 -25.78 35.75
CA THR A 223 24.70 -25.29 34.74
C THR A 223 24.00 -24.57 33.56
N ALA A 224 22.77 -24.94 33.22
CA ALA A 224 21.96 -24.24 32.22
C ALA A 224 21.52 -22.85 32.72
N LYS A 225 21.06 -22.74 33.98
CA LYS A 225 20.72 -21.46 34.62
C LYS A 225 21.92 -20.53 34.70
N ALA A 226 23.09 -21.03 35.10
CA ALA A 226 24.32 -20.24 35.16
C ALA A 226 24.77 -19.72 33.78
N LYS A 227 24.51 -20.47 32.69
CA LYS A 227 24.80 -20.07 31.30
C LYS A 227 23.81 -19.04 30.74
N ALA A 228 22.57 -19.03 31.23
CA ALA A 228 21.52 -18.10 30.79
C ALA A 228 21.68 -16.69 31.38
N GLY A 229 22.59 -16.49 32.34
CA GLY A 229 22.87 -15.15 32.89
C GLY A 229 21.71 -14.52 33.67
N LEU A 230 20.66 -15.29 33.99
CA LEU A 230 19.65 -14.86 34.94
C LEU A 230 20.24 -14.93 36.35
N LYS A 231 20.84 -13.82 36.79
CA LYS A 231 20.86 -13.52 38.21
C LYS A 231 19.44 -13.11 38.57
N ASP A 232 18.77 -13.90 39.41
CA ASP A 232 17.56 -13.47 40.08
C ASP A 232 17.87 -12.17 40.83
N SER A 233 17.41 -11.06 40.28
CA SER A 233 17.27 -9.79 41.00
C SER A 233 16.12 -9.95 41.98
N GLY A 234 16.42 -10.58 43.12
CA GLY A 234 15.54 -10.62 44.28
C GLY A 234 15.66 -9.34 45.10
N ASN A 235 14.50 -8.71 45.32
CA ASN A 235 14.13 -7.86 46.46
C ASN A 235 15.26 -7.21 47.27
N ALA A 236 15.36 -5.88 47.17
CA ALA A 236 15.86 -5.06 48.24
C ALA A 236 14.88 -3.89 48.49
N LEU A 237 14.21 -4.02 49.66
CA LEU A 237 13.48 -3.02 50.45
C LEU A 237 12.12 -2.54 49.94
#